data_AF-A0AAD9DRI9-F1
#
_entry.id   AF-A0AAD9DRI9-F1
#
_cell.length_a   1.000
_cell.length_b   1.000
_cell.length_c   1.000
_cell.angle_alpha   90.00
_cell.angle_beta   90.00
_cell.angle_gamma   90.00
#
_symmetry.space_group_name_H-M   'P 1'
#
loop_
_entity.id
_entity.type
_entity.pdbx_description
1 polymer ?
#
loop_
_entity_poly.entity_id
_entity_poly.type
_entity_poly.pdbx_seq_one_letter_code
_entity_poly.pdbx_strand_id
1 'polypeptide(L)'
;MKRYLEPPPRSATKNQKPWVNKSSRTAAYNAGIISGNMDEYKSAAYGVRSPPSGLMSADESLANELNAFFVRFEATSSSDNANSANANSAYANNAYGAIGAANGACAEPTIDQRRLIMACSKVNTRKAAGPDCIRGRVLKACEDQLAPVFSDIFNLSLTLGIVPSCFKRSTIVPVLVPKKP
;
A
#
# COMPACT_ATOMS: atom_id res chain seq x y z
N MET A 1 -55.35 -38.06 -3.03
CA MET A 1 -53.98 -38.41 -3.49
C MET A 1 -53.21 -37.13 -3.80
N LYS A 2 -52.43 -36.60 -2.85
CA LYS A 2 -51.51 -35.47 -3.08
C LYS A 2 -50.11 -36.05 -3.25
N ARG A 3 -49.56 -35.92 -4.47
CA ARG A 3 -48.19 -36.35 -4.78
C ARG A 3 -47.23 -35.41 -4.04
N TYR A 4 -46.30 -35.98 -3.27
CA TYR A 4 -45.19 -35.22 -2.69
C TYR A 4 -44.29 -34.76 -3.84
N LEU A 5 -44.16 -33.44 -4.00
CA LEU A 5 -43.18 -32.83 -4.89
C LEU A 5 -41.91 -32.64 -4.05
N GLU A 6 -40.84 -33.34 -4.38
CA GLU A 6 -39.55 -33.16 -3.70
C GLU A 6 -39.05 -31.72 -3.84
N PRO A 7 -38.42 -31.15 -2.79
CA PRO A 7 -37.88 -29.79 -2.86
C PRO A 7 -36.65 -29.74 -3.80
N PRO A 8 -36.49 -28.67 -4.60
CA PRO A 8 -35.41 -28.56 -5.56
C PRO A 8 -34.03 -28.47 -4.87
N PRO A 9 -32.95 -28.94 -5.52
CA PRO A 9 -31.62 -28.96 -4.94
C PRO A 9 -31.15 -27.54 -4.62
N ARG A 10 -30.63 -27.34 -3.40
CA ARG A 10 -30.17 -26.06 -2.88
C ARG A 10 -29.11 -25.46 -3.81
N SER A 11 -29.47 -24.38 -4.49
CA SER A 11 -28.56 -23.62 -5.35
C SER A 11 -27.50 -22.91 -4.52
N ALA A 12 -26.29 -22.86 -5.10
CA ALA A 12 -25.07 -22.35 -4.51
C ALA A 12 -25.25 -20.94 -3.90
N THR A 13 -24.69 -20.75 -2.71
CA THR A 13 -24.72 -19.50 -1.96
C THR A 13 -24.11 -18.34 -2.77
N LYS A 14 -24.80 -17.20 -2.83
CA LYS A 14 -24.48 -15.96 -3.58
C LYS A 14 -23.09 -15.32 -3.35
N ASN A 15 -22.24 -15.90 -2.50
CA ASN A 15 -20.94 -15.34 -2.10
C ASN A 15 -19.74 -16.25 -2.44
N GLN A 16 -19.89 -17.25 -3.32
CA GLN A 16 -18.73 -17.98 -3.84
C GLN A 16 -17.98 -17.13 -4.86
N LYS A 17 -16.73 -16.80 -4.53
CA LYS A 17 -15.79 -16.16 -5.46
C LYS A 17 -15.63 -17.08 -6.69
N PRO A 18 -15.87 -16.60 -7.94
CA PRO A 18 -15.93 -17.43 -9.15
C PRO A 18 -14.72 -18.34 -9.37
N TRP A 19 -13.56 -17.97 -8.82
CA TRP A 19 -12.29 -18.69 -8.96
C TRP A 19 -12.02 -19.73 -7.85
N VAL A 20 -12.96 -19.94 -6.91
CA VAL A 20 -12.75 -20.82 -5.75
C VAL A 20 -13.70 -22.02 -5.83
N ASN A 21 -13.30 -23.06 -6.57
CA ASN A 21 -13.94 -24.37 -6.44
C ASN A 21 -13.39 -25.07 -5.19
N LYS A 22 -14.06 -24.85 -4.06
CA LYS A 22 -13.68 -25.41 -2.75
C LYS A 22 -13.85 -26.95 -2.71
N SER A 23 -14.64 -27.51 -3.63
CA SER A 23 -14.98 -28.92 -3.66
C SER A 23 -13.83 -29.81 -4.13
N SER A 24 -13.12 -29.41 -5.20
CA SER A 24 -12.01 -30.20 -5.77
C SER A 24 -10.79 -30.28 -4.84
N ARG A 25 -10.41 -29.18 -4.20
CA ARG A 25 -9.28 -29.16 -3.25
C ARG A 25 -9.52 -30.01 -1.99
N THR A 26 -10.77 -30.06 -1.53
CA THR A 26 -11.14 -30.82 -0.32
C THR A 26 -11.13 -32.33 -0.61
N ALA A 27 -11.60 -32.74 -1.79
CA ALA A 27 -11.52 -34.12 -2.24
C ALA A 27 -10.06 -34.59 -2.42
N ALA A 28 -9.22 -33.80 -3.09
CA ALA A 28 -7.81 -34.13 -3.31
C ALA A 28 -7.00 -34.20 -2.00
N TYR A 29 -7.31 -33.35 -1.02
CA TYR A 29 -6.68 -33.41 0.31
C TYR A 29 -7.02 -34.71 1.05
N ASN A 30 -8.31 -35.07 1.09
CA ASN A 30 -8.76 -36.29 1.78
C ASN A 30 -8.19 -37.56 1.11
N ALA A 31 -8.11 -37.57 -0.22
CA ALA A 31 -7.48 -38.66 -0.96
C ALA A 31 -5.98 -38.79 -0.64
N GLY A 32 -5.25 -37.67 -0.54
CA GLY A 32 -3.83 -37.66 -0.18
C GLY A 32 -3.54 -38.11 1.25
N ILE A 33 -4.46 -37.89 2.20
CA ILE A 33 -4.34 -38.43 3.57
C ILE A 33 -4.43 -39.96 3.57
N ILE A 34 -5.26 -40.53 2.69
CA ILE A 34 -5.45 -41.99 2.61
C ILE A 34 -4.32 -42.65 1.83
N SER A 35 -3.87 -42.04 0.72
CA SER A 35 -2.82 -42.61 -0.14
C SER A 35 -1.40 -42.30 0.32
N GLY A 36 -1.23 -41.33 1.22
CA GLY A 36 0.07 -40.77 1.61
C GLY A 36 0.72 -39.89 0.54
N ASN A 37 0.10 -39.74 -0.64
CA ASN A 37 0.60 -38.91 -1.73
C ASN A 37 -0.23 -37.61 -1.84
N MET A 38 0.42 -36.48 -1.54
CA MET A 38 -0.20 -35.14 -1.58
C MET A 38 0.02 -34.38 -2.88
N ASP A 39 0.62 -35.00 -3.90
CA ASP A 39 1.00 -34.30 -5.14
C ASP A 39 -0.20 -33.72 -5.90
N GLU A 40 -1.36 -34.40 -5.87
CA GLU A 40 -2.58 -33.93 -6.52
C GLU A 40 -3.25 -32.75 -5.77
N TYR A 41 -3.19 -32.77 -4.44
CA TYR A 41 -3.59 -31.61 -3.62
C TYR A 41 -2.65 -30.42 -3.84
N LYS A 42 -1.34 -30.68 -3.87
CA LYS A 42 -0.31 -29.67 -4.13
C LYS A 42 -0.44 -29.09 -5.52
N SER A 43 -0.65 -29.88 -6.57
CA SER A 43 -0.83 -29.38 -7.94
C SER A 43 -2.11 -28.54 -8.07
N ALA A 44 -3.20 -28.92 -7.39
CA ALA A 44 -4.41 -28.11 -7.31
C ALA A 44 -4.24 -26.81 -6.50
N ALA A 45 -3.33 -26.79 -5.52
CA ALA A 45 -3.01 -25.61 -4.71
C ALA A 45 -2.01 -24.66 -5.40
N TYR A 46 -1.00 -25.23 -6.07
CA TYR A 46 0.09 -24.52 -6.77
C TYR A 46 -0.20 -24.25 -8.24
N GLY A 47 -1.22 -24.86 -8.85
CA GLY A 47 -1.73 -24.47 -10.18
C GLY A 47 -2.26 -23.03 -10.24
N VAL A 48 -2.34 -22.35 -9.09
CA VAL A 48 -2.67 -20.93 -8.96
C VAL A 48 -1.40 -20.07 -8.75
N ARG A 49 -0.20 -20.66 -8.63
CA ARG A 49 1.04 -19.98 -8.22
C ARG A 49 2.34 -20.35 -8.93
N SER A 50 2.37 -21.31 -9.86
CA SER A 50 3.55 -21.52 -10.69
C SER A 50 3.45 -20.73 -12.00
N PRO A 51 4.45 -19.90 -12.37
CA PRO A 51 4.57 -19.42 -13.73
C PRO A 51 4.83 -20.62 -14.66
N PRO A 52 4.31 -20.60 -15.90
CA PRO A 52 4.41 -21.75 -16.79
C PRO A 52 5.87 -22.13 -17.05
N SER A 53 6.12 -23.44 -17.00
CA SER A 53 7.40 -24.10 -17.26
C SER A 53 7.85 -23.93 -18.72
N GLY A 54 8.20 -22.70 -19.08
CA GLY A 54 8.62 -22.30 -20.43
C GLY A 54 9.34 -20.95 -20.48
N LEU A 55 9.54 -20.27 -19.34
CA LEU A 55 10.14 -18.93 -19.30
C LEU A 55 11.62 -18.98 -18.88
N MET A 56 12.43 -19.84 -19.51
CA MET A 56 13.91 -19.73 -19.47
C MET A 56 14.42 -18.87 -20.63
N SER A 57 13.64 -17.86 -20.97
CA SER A 57 14.09 -16.62 -21.59
C SER A 57 13.45 -15.55 -20.73
N ALA A 58 14.04 -15.30 -19.56
CA ALA A 58 13.74 -14.06 -18.85
C ALA A 58 14.02 -12.95 -19.87
N ASP A 59 12.96 -12.33 -20.38
CA ASP A 59 13.03 -11.26 -21.36
C ASP A 59 14.04 -10.25 -20.84
N GLU A 60 15.25 -10.28 -21.39
CA GLU A 60 16.31 -9.30 -21.07
C GLU A 60 15.77 -7.88 -21.28
N SER A 61 14.82 -7.76 -22.21
CA SER A 61 13.97 -6.59 -22.44
C SER A 61 13.20 -6.16 -21.19
N LEU A 62 12.50 -7.05 -20.47
CA LEU A 62 11.75 -6.73 -19.26
C LEU A 62 12.68 -6.38 -18.11
N ALA A 63 13.79 -7.13 -17.95
CA ALA A 63 14.79 -6.81 -16.94
C ALA A 63 15.41 -5.42 -17.19
N ASN A 64 15.72 -5.10 -18.45
CA ASN A 64 16.22 -3.79 -18.85
C ASN A 64 15.15 -2.70 -18.71
N GLU A 65 13.88 -2.98 -18.98
CA GLU A 65 12.77 -2.05 -18.77
C GLU A 65 12.60 -1.72 -17.28
N LEU A 66 12.63 -2.73 -16.41
CA LEU A 66 12.55 -2.55 -14.97
C LEU A 66 13.79 -1.81 -14.44
N ASN A 67 14.98 -2.18 -14.88
CA ASN A 67 16.20 -1.49 -14.50
C ASN A 67 16.17 -0.03 -14.95
N ALA A 68 15.76 0.26 -16.19
CA ALA A 68 15.60 1.64 -16.68
C ALA A 68 14.54 2.41 -15.88
N PHE A 69 13.43 1.75 -15.51
CA PHE A 69 12.37 2.34 -14.70
C PHE A 69 12.86 2.75 -13.31
N PHE A 70 13.65 1.91 -12.64
CA PHE A 70 14.17 2.19 -11.30
C PHE A 70 15.40 3.11 -11.31
N VAL A 71 16.28 3.02 -12.32
CA VAL A 71 17.47 3.88 -12.46
C VAL A 71 17.12 5.33 -12.80
N ARG A 72 15.94 5.58 -13.40
CA ARG A 72 15.46 6.94 -13.73
C ARG A 72 15.49 7.90 -12.53
N PHE A 73 15.37 7.40 -11.30
CA PHE A 73 15.43 8.22 -10.10
C PHE A 73 16.85 8.68 -9.73
N GLU A 74 17.90 7.99 -10.17
CA GLU A 74 19.30 8.36 -9.87
C GLU A 74 19.96 9.15 -11.01
N ALA A 75 19.53 8.94 -12.25
CA ALA A 75 20.14 9.52 -13.46
C ALA A 75 19.88 11.03 -13.65
N THR A 76 19.02 11.67 -12.85
CA THR A 76 18.72 13.11 -12.95
C THR A 76 19.83 14.02 -12.40
N SER A 77 20.90 13.44 -11.85
CA SER A 77 22.01 14.21 -11.27
C SER A 77 23.09 14.62 -12.28
N SER A 78 23.03 14.17 -13.55
CA SER A 78 24.12 14.39 -14.52
C SER A 78 23.69 14.25 -16.00
N SER A 79 22.84 15.15 -16.53
CA SER A 79 22.80 15.43 -17.98
C SER A 79 21.93 16.65 -18.32
N ASP A 80 22.47 17.84 -18.08
CA ASP A 80 22.03 19.04 -18.79
C ASP A 80 22.51 18.98 -20.26
N ASN A 81 21.83 18.19 -21.10
CA ASN A 81 21.67 18.42 -22.56
C ASN A 81 20.99 17.22 -23.24
N ALA A 82 19.75 17.41 -23.70
CA ALA A 82 19.31 17.11 -25.07
C ALA A 82 17.78 17.24 -25.19
N ASN A 83 17.37 17.99 -26.22
CA ASN A 83 16.00 18.11 -26.70
C ASN A 83 15.25 16.77 -26.78
N SER A 84 14.09 16.67 -26.15
CA SER A 84 12.93 16.02 -26.75
C SER A 84 11.63 16.57 -26.15
N ALA A 85 10.96 17.41 -26.93
CA ALA A 85 9.55 17.72 -26.73
C ALA A 85 8.72 16.46 -27.05
N ASN A 86 7.74 16.10 -26.21
CA ASN A 86 6.35 15.74 -26.58
C ASN A 86 5.58 15.07 -25.41
N ALA A 87 4.48 15.72 -25.02
CA ALA A 87 3.25 15.29 -24.34
C ALA A 87 3.23 14.08 -23.37
N ASN A 88 2.87 14.35 -22.11
CA ASN A 88 1.49 14.09 -21.64
C ASN A 88 1.27 14.67 -20.22
N SER A 89 0.71 15.87 -20.18
CA SER A 89 0.28 16.63 -18.99
C SER A 89 -1.05 16.10 -18.42
N ALA A 90 -1.16 14.80 -18.16
CA ALA A 90 -2.43 14.16 -17.76
C ALA A 90 -2.44 13.49 -16.38
N TYR A 91 -1.42 13.68 -15.54
CA TYR A 91 -1.36 13.04 -14.19
C TYR A 91 -1.38 14.03 -13.01
N ALA A 92 -1.85 15.26 -13.21
CA ALA A 92 -1.98 16.25 -12.13
C ALA A 92 -3.22 16.06 -11.22
N ASN A 93 -4.07 15.06 -11.47
CA ASN A 93 -5.37 14.91 -10.78
C ASN A 93 -5.41 13.86 -9.66
N ASN A 94 -4.31 13.17 -9.34
CA ASN A 94 -4.25 12.37 -8.13
C ASN A 94 -3.63 13.19 -7.01
N ALA A 95 -4.41 13.40 -5.94
CA ALA A 95 -4.13 14.23 -4.76
C ALA A 95 -2.87 13.86 -3.94
N TYR A 96 -1.96 13.06 -4.51
CA TYR A 96 -0.70 12.58 -3.93
C TYR A 96 0.54 12.94 -4.75
N GLY A 97 0.43 13.57 -5.92
CA GLY A 97 1.58 13.85 -6.79
C GLY A 97 1.57 15.27 -7.35
N ALA A 98 2.13 16.22 -6.59
CA ALA A 98 2.55 17.53 -7.10
C ALA A 98 4.07 17.68 -6.94
N ILE A 99 4.81 16.61 -7.26
CA ILE A 99 6.24 16.71 -7.60
C ILE A 99 6.26 16.57 -9.12
N GLY A 100 5.83 17.65 -9.77
CA GLY A 100 5.74 17.76 -11.21
C GLY A 100 6.36 19.07 -11.62
N ALA A 101 7.67 19.22 -11.40
CA ALA A 101 8.42 20.21 -12.13
C ALA A 101 8.42 19.76 -13.59
N ALA A 102 7.64 20.45 -14.44
CA ALA A 102 7.98 20.49 -15.85
C ALA A 102 9.42 21.02 -15.93
N ASN A 103 10.30 20.26 -16.59
CA ASN A 103 11.75 20.47 -16.72
C ASN A 103 12.58 19.78 -15.62
N GLY A 104 12.97 18.53 -15.86
CA GLY A 104 14.30 17.93 -15.62
C GLY A 104 15.03 18.02 -14.27
N ALA A 105 14.70 18.94 -13.38
CA ALA A 105 15.31 19.08 -12.07
C ALA A 105 14.66 18.11 -11.10
N CYS A 106 15.47 17.35 -10.36
CA CYS A 106 15.05 16.69 -9.14
C CYS A 106 14.72 17.80 -8.12
N ALA A 107 13.49 18.33 -8.18
CA ALA A 107 13.03 19.29 -7.20
C ALA A 107 13.14 18.63 -5.82
N GLU A 108 13.89 19.27 -4.92
CA GLU A 108 14.03 18.80 -3.55
C GLU A 108 12.61 18.60 -2.97
N PRO A 109 12.31 17.46 -2.35
CA PRO A 109 10.98 17.21 -1.85
C PRO A 109 10.65 18.23 -0.76
N THR A 110 9.74 19.15 -1.06
CA THR A 110 9.27 20.15 -0.09
C THR A 110 7.86 19.83 0.40
N ILE A 111 7.62 20.07 1.68
CA ILE A 111 6.31 20.00 2.33
C ILE A 111 5.71 21.40 2.41
N ASP A 112 4.65 21.60 1.63
CA ASP A 112 3.87 22.84 1.62
C ASP A 112 2.92 22.94 2.84
N GLN A 113 2.70 24.16 3.32
CA GLN A 113 1.82 24.48 4.46
C GLN A 113 0.39 23.99 4.23
N ARG A 114 -0.14 24.12 3.01
CA ARG A 114 -1.47 23.61 2.66
C ARG A 114 -1.62 22.12 2.95
N ARG A 115 -0.56 21.33 2.71
CA ARG A 115 -0.56 19.89 3.00
C ARG A 115 -0.61 19.63 4.51
N LEU A 116 0.07 20.47 5.30
CA LEU A 116 0.06 20.37 6.76
C LEU A 116 -1.29 20.74 7.34
N ILE A 117 -1.94 21.80 6.87
CA ILE A 117 -3.31 22.15 7.26
C ILE A 117 -4.27 20.98 6.96
N MET A 118 -4.18 20.39 5.77
CA MET A 118 -4.96 19.21 5.42
C MET A 118 -4.65 17.97 6.28
N ALA A 119 -3.43 17.83 6.77
CA ALA A 119 -3.05 16.75 7.68
C ALA A 119 -3.61 16.99 9.09
N CYS A 120 -3.45 18.20 9.62
CA CYS A 120 -3.96 18.63 10.93
C CYS A 120 -5.48 18.52 11.02
N SER A 121 -6.21 18.95 9.99
CA SER A 121 -7.67 18.83 9.92
C SER A 121 -8.17 17.38 9.95
N LYS A 122 -7.37 16.42 9.47
CA LYS A 122 -7.67 14.98 9.48
C LYS A 122 -7.31 14.28 10.79
N VAL A 123 -6.66 14.96 11.74
CA VAL A 123 -6.29 14.35 13.04
C VAL A 123 -7.54 13.90 13.81
N ASN A 124 -7.51 12.66 14.32
CA ASN A 124 -8.56 12.13 15.17
C ASN A 124 -8.43 12.68 16.59
N THR A 125 -9.33 13.60 16.95
CA THR A 125 -9.35 14.31 18.23
C THR A 125 -9.67 13.44 19.44
N ARG A 126 -10.18 12.21 19.25
CA ARG A 126 -10.50 11.26 20.32
C ARG A 126 -9.31 10.39 20.74
N LYS A 127 -8.19 10.48 20.03
CA LYS A 127 -6.97 9.75 20.42
C LYS A 127 -6.31 10.40 21.63
N ALA A 128 -5.62 9.58 22.42
CA ALA A 128 -4.76 10.06 23.50
C ALA A 128 -3.65 10.96 22.94
N ALA A 129 -3.17 11.90 23.78
CA ALA A 129 -2.02 12.72 23.44
C ALA A 129 -0.75 11.86 23.34
N GLY A 130 0.20 12.33 22.54
CA GLY A 130 1.53 11.73 22.48
C GLY A 130 2.37 12.02 23.73
N PRO A 131 3.67 11.64 23.71
CA PRO A 131 4.62 11.95 24.78
C PRO A 131 4.89 13.46 24.96
N ASP A 132 4.45 14.28 24.02
CA ASP A 132 4.48 15.74 24.04
C ASP A 132 3.29 16.37 24.79
N CYS A 133 2.33 15.55 25.24
CA CYS A 133 1.09 15.99 25.90
C CYS A 133 0.21 16.90 25.02
N ILE A 134 0.45 17.00 23.72
CA ILE A 134 -0.35 17.80 22.81
C ILE A 134 -1.54 16.96 22.33
N ARG A 135 -2.75 17.43 22.64
CA ARG A 135 -3.97 16.75 22.21
C ARG A 135 -4.25 17.04 20.75
N GLY A 136 -4.78 16.05 20.02
CA GLY A 136 -5.17 16.23 18.62
C GLY A 136 -6.19 17.36 18.38
N ARG A 137 -6.99 17.74 19.39
CA ARG A 137 -7.87 18.92 19.33
C ARG A 137 -7.10 20.23 19.15
N VAL A 138 -5.94 20.38 19.79
CA VAL A 138 -5.09 21.57 19.67
C VAL A 138 -4.49 21.64 18.28
N LEU A 139 -3.98 20.52 17.76
CA LEU A 139 -3.43 20.45 16.39
C LEU A 139 -4.46 20.87 15.33
N LYS A 140 -5.73 20.50 15.53
CA LYS A 140 -6.82 20.84 14.61
C LYS A 140 -7.31 22.28 14.79
N ALA A 141 -7.33 22.81 16.00
CA ALA A 141 -7.75 24.19 16.26
C ALA A 141 -6.70 25.22 15.83
N CYS A 142 -5.43 24.86 15.92
CA CYS A 142 -4.29 25.74 15.62
C CYS A 142 -3.63 25.40 14.27
N GLU A 143 -4.35 24.77 13.34
CA GLU A 143 -3.75 24.27 12.08
C GLU A 143 -3.08 25.36 11.25
N ASP A 144 -3.70 26.54 11.12
CA ASP A 144 -3.14 27.68 10.39
C ASP A 144 -1.86 28.22 11.03
N GLN A 145 -1.79 28.20 12.37
CA GLN A 145 -0.65 28.70 13.14
C GLN A 145 0.50 27.70 13.16
N LEU A 146 0.19 26.41 13.16
CA LEU A 146 1.17 25.33 13.23
C LEU A 146 1.76 24.97 11.86
N ALA A 147 1.01 25.18 10.78
CA ALA A 147 1.46 24.89 9.42
C ALA A 147 2.81 25.53 9.03
N PRO A 148 3.07 26.84 9.25
CA PRO A 148 4.37 27.43 8.93
C PRO A 148 5.50 26.79 9.75
N VAL A 149 5.31 26.63 11.06
CA VAL A 149 6.32 26.05 11.96
C VAL A 149 6.65 24.61 11.58
N PHE A 150 5.64 23.79 11.29
CA PHE A 150 5.86 22.42 10.85
C PHE A 150 6.49 22.33 9.46
N SER A 151 6.16 23.26 8.55
CA SER A 151 6.78 23.31 7.22
C SER A 151 8.28 23.54 7.35
N ASP A 152 8.70 24.51 8.17
CA ASP A 152 10.12 24.79 8.42
C ASP A 152 10.85 23.59 9.02
N ILE A 153 10.27 22.96 10.05
CA ILE A 153 10.88 21.80 10.73
C ILE A 153 11.03 20.61 9.76
N PHE A 154 9.98 20.31 8.99
CA PHE A 154 10.02 19.14 8.10
C PHE A 154 10.90 19.38 6.89
N ASN A 155 10.88 20.57 6.30
CA ASN A 155 11.76 20.90 5.18
C ASN A 155 13.23 20.91 5.62
N LEU A 156 13.53 21.47 6.80
CA LEU A 156 14.87 21.38 7.36
C LEU A 156 15.31 19.92 7.60
N SER A 157 14.41 19.07 8.09
CA SER A 157 14.69 17.63 8.26
C SER A 157 14.98 16.92 6.94
N LEU A 158 14.26 17.29 5.86
CA LEU A 158 14.44 16.73 4.53
C LEU A 158 15.78 17.18 3.91
N THR A 159 16.12 18.47 4.01
CA THR A 159 17.39 19.02 3.51
C THR A 159 18.60 18.45 4.24
N LEU A 160 18.51 18.28 5.57
CA LEU A 160 19.60 17.72 6.36
C LEU A 160 19.66 16.19 6.32
N GLY A 161 18.58 15.52 5.91
CA GLY A 161 18.43 14.07 6.03
C GLY A 161 18.41 13.57 7.48
N ILE A 162 18.11 14.44 8.46
CA ILE A 162 18.14 14.13 9.88
C ILE A 162 16.76 14.32 10.49
N VAL A 163 16.24 13.28 11.15
CA VAL A 163 14.99 13.35 11.93
C VAL A 163 15.32 13.63 13.41
N PRO A 164 14.75 14.70 14.01
CA PRO A 164 14.93 15.00 15.42
C PRO A 164 14.66 13.80 16.34
N SER A 165 15.48 13.62 17.36
CA SER A 165 15.36 12.48 18.29
C SER A 165 14.01 12.46 19.02
N CYS A 166 13.43 13.63 19.30
CA CYS A 166 12.11 13.75 19.93
C CYS A 166 10.99 13.15 19.06
N PHE A 167 11.06 13.23 17.73
CA PHE A 167 10.05 12.67 16.81
C PHE A 167 10.14 11.15 16.71
N LYS A 168 11.28 10.57 17.09
CA LYS A 168 11.49 9.10 17.13
C LYS A 168 11.01 8.46 18.44
N ARG A 169 10.66 9.26 19.45
CA ARG A 169 10.20 8.76 20.75
C ARG A 169 8.71 8.45 20.74
N SER A 170 8.33 7.33 21.36
CA SER A 170 6.93 6.95 21.58
C SER A 170 6.71 6.48 23.02
N THR A 171 5.46 6.48 23.48
CA THR A 171 5.06 5.94 24.78
C THR A 171 4.07 4.81 24.57
N ILE A 172 4.36 3.65 25.16
CA ILE A 172 3.53 2.45 25.08
C ILE A 172 2.96 2.20 26.47
N VAL A 173 1.63 2.30 26.61
CA VAL A 173 0.91 2.03 27.86
C VAL A 173 0.15 0.72 27.70
N PRO A 174 0.51 -0.35 28.43
CA PRO A 174 -0.25 -1.60 28.41
C PRO A 174 -1.66 -1.38 28.97
N VAL A 175 -2.69 -1.79 28.22
CA VAL A 175 -4.08 -1.79 28.69
C VAL A 175 -4.44 -3.21 29.09
N LEU A 176 -4.72 -3.43 30.37
CA LEU A 176 -5.21 -4.71 30.87
C LEU A 176 -6.67 -4.87 30.46
N VAL A 177 -6.95 -5.90 29.66
CA VAL A 177 -8.32 -6.27 29.29
C VAL A 177 -8.85 -7.22 30.37
N PRO A 178 -10.03 -6.96 30.97
CA PRO A 178 -10.61 -7.87 31.95
C PRO A 178 -10.92 -9.22 31.30
N LYS A 179 -10.64 -10.32 32.02
CA LYS A 179 -11.04 -11.65 31.57
C LYS A 179 -12.57 -11.71 31.54
N LYS A 180 -13.13 -12.19 30.42
CA LYS A 180 -14.56 -12.50 30.34
C LYS A 180 -14.86 -13.63 31.35
N PRO A 181 -15.99 -13.56 32.07
CA PRO A 181 -16.46 -14.67 32.88
C PRO A 181 -16.81 -15.89 32.01
#